data_AF-A0A6I2V6G3-F1
#
_entry.id   AF-A0A6I2V6G3-F1
#
_cell.length_a   1.000
_cell.length_b   1.000
_cell.length_c   1.000
_cell.angle_alpha   90.00
_cell.angle_beta   90.00
_cell.angle_gamma   90.00
#
_symmetry.space_group_name_H-M   'P 1'
#
loop_
_entity.id
_entity.type
_entity.pdbx_description
1 polymer ?
#
loop_
_entity_poly.entity_id
_entity_poly.type
_entity_poly.pdbx_seq_one_letter_code
_entity_poly.pdbx_strand_id
1 'polypeptide(L)'
;EPKRGLFAGGGTTVRLPRQIAWPLAMEFLLCADLIPAERAYKMGLLNAVVPREELMATARSFAQRIIANAPLAVQATKQSALQGLYHDEDEIKRLRQAVKELKTVLEGIDSDNSLSSKEAVSTAIEILGNLSLELRTAFEKESKISSWIFQTEDAKEGPKAFAEKRPPVWKSK
;
A
#
# COMPACT_ATOMS: atom_id res chain seq x y z
N GLU A 1 -5.88 6.47 24.44
CA GLU A 1 -5.27 7.77 24.83
C GLU A 1 -6.33 8.79 25.26
N PRO A 2 -7.49 8.94 24.59
CA PRO A 2 -8.47 9.99 24.90
C PRO A 2 -9.00 10.04 26.33
N LYS A 3 -9.21 8.89 26.98
CA LYS A 3 -9.58 8.84 28.41
C LYS A 3 -8.57 9.50 29.35
N ARG A 4 -7.35 9.79 28.89
CA ARG A 4 -6.29 10.48 29.63
C ARG A 4 -6.06 11.91 29.11
N GLY A 5 -6.97 12.47 28.31
CA GLY A 5 -6.83 13.80 27.72
C GLY A 5 -5.81 13.90 26.58
N LEU A 6 -5.36 12.76 26.05
CA LEU A 6 -4.36 12.68 24.97
C LEU A 6 -5.01 12.16 23.69
N PHE A 7 -4.57 12.63 22.52
CA PHE A 7 -4.93 11.99 21.26
C PHE A 7 -4.06 10.74 21.00
N ALA A 8 -4.53 9.83 20.15
CA ALA A 8 -3.85 8.55 19.85
C ALA A 8 -2.61 8.72 18.93
N GLY A 9 -1.57 9.38 19.45
CA GLY A 9 -0.39 9.82 18.72
C GLY A 9 0.58 8.72 18.25
N GLY A 10 0.35 7.45 18.59
CA GLY A 10 1.18 6.31 18.14
C GLY A 10 1.00 5.92 16.66
N GLY A 11 0.45 6.81 15.82
CA GLY A 11 0.14 6.54 14.41
C GLY A 11 -1.12 5.68 14.19
N THR A 12 -1.90 5.38 15.23
CA THR A 12 -3.16 4.62 15.11
C THR A 12 -4.24 5.43 14.39
N THR A 13 -4.25 6.76 14.55
CA THR A 13 -5.14 7.67 13.80
C THR A 13 -4.92 7.62 12.28
N VAL A 14 -3.73 7.19 11.84
CA VAL A 14 -3.39 7.04 10.42
C VAL A 14 -3.66 5.62 9.93
N ARG A 15 -3.24 4.61 10.71
CA ARG A 15 -3.26 3.20 10.27
C ARG A 15 -4.59 2.51 10.48
N LEU A 16 -5.26 2.73 11.60
CA LEU A 16 -6.47 1.99 11.95
C LEU A 16 -7.61 2.23 10.95
N PRO A 17 -7.90 3.47 10.49
CA PRO A 17 -8.93 3.70 9.49
C PRO A 17 -8.62 3.08 8.11
N ARG A 18 -7.34 2.76 7.84
CA ARG A 18 -6.92 2.03 6.63
C ARG A 18 -6.99 0.52 6.80
N GLN A 19 -6.99 0.03 8.04
CA GLN A 19 -6.96 -1.39 8.37
C GLN A 19 -8.36 -1.97 8.56
N ILE A 20 -9.31 -1.20 9.13
CA ILE A 20 -10.68 -1.65 9.41
C ILE A 20 -11.70 -0.61 8.96
N ALA A 21 -12.98 -0.99 8.91
CA ALA A 21 -14.06 -0.09 8.48
C ALA A 21 -14.12 1.18 9.34
N TRP A 22 -14.34 2.32 8.67
CA TRP A 22 -14.32 3.65 9.29
C TRP A 22 -15.16 3.77 10.59
N PRO A 23 -16.43 3.30 10.66
CA PRO A 23 -17.21 3.39 11.88
C PRO A 23 -16.57 2.65 13.07
N LEU A 24 -15.99 1.46 12.80
CA LEU A 24 -15.32 0.64 13.81
C LEU A 24 -14.01 1.28 14.29
N ALA A 25 -13.26 1.91 13.38
CA ALA A 25 -12.06 2.67 13.72
C ALA A 25 -12.38 3.88 14.59
N MET A 26 -13.45 4.63 14.25
CA MET A 26 -13.87 5.80 15.02
C MET A 26 -14.40 5.42 16.39
N GLU A 27 -15.15 4.32 16.50
CA GLU A 27 -15.56 3.80 17.80
C GLU A 27 -14.33 3.47 18.68
N PHE A 28 -13.35 2.72 18.14
CA PHE A 28 -12.13 2.38 18.87
C PHE A 28 -11.38 3.64 19.33
N LEU A 29 -11.17 4.59 18.42
CA LEU A 29 -10.36 5.78 18.66
C LEU A 29 -11.04 6.77 19.61
N LEU A 30 -12.35 7.00 19.46
CA LEU A 30 -13.07 8.04 20.18
C LEU A 30 -13.59 7.56 21.53
N CYS A 31 -14.14 6.34 21.61
CA CYS A 31 -14.66 5.80 22.87
C CYS A 31 -13.53 5.36 23.81
N ALA A 32 -12.41 4.89 23.23
CA ALA A 32 -11.24 4.43 23.98
C ALA A 32 -11.60 3.39 25.07
N ASP A 33 -12.58 2.56 24.78
CA ASP A 33 -12.99 1.42 25.60
C ASP A 33 -12.09 0.21 25.36
N LEU A 34 -12.06 -0.70 26.34
CA LEU A 34 -11.42 -2.00 26.16
C LEU A 34 -12.27 -2.84 25.21
N ILE A 35 -11.65 -3.41 24.18
CA ILE A 35 -12.33 -4.25 23.20
C ILE A 35 -11.97 -5.73 23.46
N PRO A 36 -12.96 -6.62 23.61
CA PRO A 36 -12.72 -8.06 23.71
C PRO A 36 -12.05 -8.61 22.44
N ALA A 37 -11.20 -9.63 22.59
CA ALA A 37 -10.44 -10.22 21.48
C ALA A 37 -11.33 -10.72 20.32
N GLU A 38 -12.46 -11.37 20.65
CA GLU A 38 -13.42 -11.85 19.65
C GLU A 38 -14.00 -10.70 18.80
N ARG A 39 -14.25 -9.54 19.43
CA ARG A 39 -14.74 -8.37 18.71
C ARG A 39 -13.64 -7.79 17.81
N ALA A 40 -12.41 -7.68 18.30
CA ALA A 40 -11.27 -7.26 17.49
C ALA A 40 -11.05 -8.17 16.26
N TYR A 41 -11.29 -9.48 16.40
CA TYR A 41 -11.28 -10.42 15.28
C TYR A 41 -12.41 -10.12 14.27
N LYS A 42 -13.66 -9.95 14.73
CA LYS A 42 -14.80 -9.61 13.86
C LYS A 42 -14.63 -8.25 13.15
N MET A 43 -13.90 -7.31 13.76
CA MET A 43 -13.57 -6.02 13.17
C MET A 43 -12.51 -6.10 12.06
N GLY A 44 -11.83 -7.25 11.92
CA GLY A 44 -10.68 -7.41 11.01
C GLY A 44 -9.35 -6.88 11.58
N LEU A 45 -9.29 -6.58 12.88
CA LEU A 45 -8.06 -6.11 13.54
C LEU A 45 -7.08 -7.26 13.85
N LEU A 46 -7.60 -8.47 14.09
CA LEU A 46 -6.83 -9.68 14.41
C LEU A 46 -7.08 -10.77 13.36
N ASN A 47 -6.05 -11.60 13.10
CA ASN A 47 -6.15 -12.75 12.20
C ASN A 47 -6.65 -14.04 12.89
N ALA A 48 -6.51 -14.15 14.21
CA ALA A 48 -6.94 -15.33 14.98
C ALA A 48 -7.10 -14.97 16.47
N VAL A 49 -7.95 -15.72 17.18
CA VAL A 49 -8.11 -15.70 18.64
C VAL A 49 -8.07 -17.14 19.12
N VAL A 50 -7.10 -17.47 19.97
CA VAL A 50 -6.83 -18.84 20.44
C VAL A 50 -6.57 -18.86 21.94
N PRO A 51 -6.70 -20.01 22.62
CA PRO A 51 -6.22 -20.19 23.99
C PRO A 51 -4.75 -19.79 24.14
N ARG A 52 -4.35 -19.37 25.34
CA ARG A 52 -3.02 -18.81 25.60
C ARG A 52 -1.90 -19.81 25.28
N GLU A 53 -2.13 -21.07 25.61
CA GLU A 53 -1.25 -22.22 25.39
C GLU A 53 -0.99 -22.47 23.90
N GLU A 54 -1.93 -22.10 23.02
CA GLU A 54 -1.82 -22.27 21.58
C GLU A 54 -1.23 -21.06 20.85
N LEU A 55 -1.04 -19.92 21.54
CA LEU A 55 -0.60 -18.66 20.95
C LEU A 55 0.68 -18.83 20.12
N MET A 56 1.72 -19.42 20.71
CA MET A 56 3.02 -19.57 20.06
C MET A 56 2.99 -20.59 18.93
N ALA A 57 2.24 -21.68 19.07
CA ALA A 57 2.06 -22.67 18.02
C ALA A 57 1.34 -22.05 16.81
N THR A 58 0.26 -21.31 17.07
CA THR A 58 -0.52 -20.60 16.06
C THR A 58 0.35 -19.57 15.33
N ALA A 59 1.05 -18.69 16.06
CA ALA A 59 1.93 -17.69 15.46
C ALA A 59 3.05 -18.31 14.60
N ARG A 60 3.66 -19.40 15.07
CA ARG A 60 4.66 -20.16 14.31
C ARG A 60 4.09 -20.76 13.04
N SER A 61 2.83 -21.21 13.05
CA SER A 61 2.18 -21.75 11.84
C SER A 61 2.05 -20.68 10.74
N PHE A 62 1.72 -19.43 11.09
CA PHE A 62 1.72 -18.31 10.15
C PHE A 62 3.12 -18.05 9.60
N ALA A 63 4.13 -18.00 10.48
CA ALA A 63 5.51 -17.80 10.07
C ALA A 63 5.99 -18.92 9.12
N GLN A 64 5.71 -20.18 9.46
CA GLN A 64 6.04 -21.36 8.63
C GLN A 64 5.42 -21.25 7.24
N ARG A 65 4.13 -20.86 7.15
CA ARG A 65 3.46 -20.64 5.87
C ARG A 65 4.08 -19.51 5.05
N ILE A 66 4.56 -18.45 5.71
CA ILE A 66 5.22 -17.32 5.04
C ILE A 66 6.59 -17.75 4.48
N ILE A 67 7.44 -18.36 5.31
CA ILE A 67 8.81 -18.76 4.92
C ILE A 67 8.85 -19.92 3.92
N ALA A 68 7.74 -20.64 3.74
CA ALA A 68 7.61 -21.65 2.71
C ALA A 68 7.61 -21.06 1.28
N ASN A 69 7.37 -19.74 1.13
CA ASN A 69 7.35 -19.06 -0.16
C ASN A 69 8.71 -18.43 -0.50
N ALA A 70 8.91 -18.09 -1.78
CA ALA A 70 10.12 -17.42 -2.24
C ALA A 70 10.36 -16.10 -1.46
N PRO A 71 11.52 -15.91 -0.80
CA PRO A 71 11.77 -14.76 0.08
C PRO A 71 11.56 -13.41 -0.62
N LEU A 72 12.06 -13.26 -1.85
CA LEU A 72 11.91 -12.02 -2.61
C LEU A 72 10.46 -11.75 -3.02
N ALA A 73 9.69 -12.79 -3.32
CA ALA A 73 8.27 -12.64 -3.62
C ALA A 73 7.50 -12.15 -2.38
N VAL A 74 7.76 -12.73 -1.20
CA VAL A 74 7.15 -12.27 0.07
C VAL A 74 7.48 -10.81 0.36
N GLN A 75 8.76 -10.44 0.24
CA GLN A 75 9.23 -9.07 0.47
C GLN A 75 8.56 -8.09 -0.50
N ALA A 76 8.52 -8.44 -1.78
CA ALA A 76 7.91 -7.64 -2.82
C ALA A 76 6.39 -7.48 -2.64
N THR A 77 5.67 -8.56 -2.33
CA THR A 77 4.23 -8.52 -2.03
C THR A 77 3.96 -7.57 -0.87
N LYS A 78 4.75 -7.65 0.21
CA LYS A 78 4.63 -6.74 1.35
C LYS A 78 4.92 -5.29 0.94
N GLN A 79 5.97 -5.06 0.15
CA GLN A 79 6.36 -3.73 -0.30
C GLN A 79 5.27 -3.11 -1.20
N SER A 80 4.78 -3.85 -2.19
CA SER A 80 3.71 -3.43 -3.08
C SER A 80 2.43 -3.09 -2.31
N ALA A 81 1.99 -3.97 -1.39
CA ALA A 81 0.81 -3.73 -0.56
C ALA A 81 0.95 -2.48 0.32
N LEU A 82 2.12 -2.26 0.93
CA LEU A 82 2.38 -1.05 1.71
C LEU A 82 2.33 0.20 0.84
N GLN A 83 2.93 0.17 -0.34
CA GLN A 83 2.88 1.31 -1.26
C GLN A 83 1.44 1.61 -1.68
N GLY A 84 0.64 0.60 -2.04
CA GLY A 84 -0.76 0.79 -2.40
C GLY A 84 -1.62 1.46 -1.30
N LEU A 85 -1.35 1.18 -0.02
CA LEU A 85 -2.09 1.76 1.11
C LEU A 85 -1.87 3.27 1.34
N TYR A 86 -0.78 3.82 0.81
CA TYR A 86 -0.42 5.24 0.99
C TYR A 86 -0.65 6.08 -0.27
N HIS A 87 -1.32 5.51 -1.27
CA HIS A 87 -1.68 6.19 -2.51
C HIS A 87 -3.21 6.15 -2.66
N ASP A 88 -3.88 7.31 -2.50
CA ASP A 88 -5.34 7.40 -2.62
C ASP A 88 -5.76 7.36 -4.10
N GLU A 89 -6.41 6.27 -4.53
CA GLU A 89 -6.89 6.09 -5.91
C GLU A 89 -7.85 7.19 -6.39
N ASP A 90 -8.59 7.83 -5.49
CA ASP A 90 -9.56 8.87 -5.86
C ASP A 90 -8.88 10.24 -5.98
N GLU A 91 -7.93 10.55 -5.09
CA GLU A 91 -7.04 11.70 -5.25
C GLU A 91 -6.21 11.57 -6.55
N ILE A 92 -5.74 10.34 -6.81
CA ILE A 92 -5.09 9.89 -8.05
C ILE A 92 -5.96 10.21 -9.29
N LYS A 93 -7.23 9.81 -9.30
CA LYS A 93 -8.14 10.04 -10.43
C LYS A 93 -8.44 11.53 -10.60
N ARG A 94 -8.63 12.26 -9.50
CA ARG A 94 -8.90 13.72 -9.52
C ARG A 94 -7.72 14.50 -10.08
N LEU A 95 -6.50 14.20 -9.63
CA LEU A 95 -5.28 14.82 -10.15
C LEU A 95 -5.10 14.52 -11.65
N ARG A 96 -5.36 13.29 -12.11
CA ARG A 96 -5.31 12.95 -13.56
C ARG A 96 -6.28 13.77 -14.39
N GLN A 97 -7.52 13.92 -13.90
CA GLN A 97 -8.55 14.69 -14.60
C GLN A 97 -8.18 16.18 -14.64
N ALA A 98 -7.71 16.75 -13.52
CA ALA A 98 -7.26 18.13 -13.44
C ALA A 98 -6.08 18.42 -14.39
N VAL A 99 -5.09 17.53 -14.47
CA VAL A 99 -3.96 17.66 -15.41
C VAL A 99 -4.43 17.61 -16.86
N LYS A 100 -5.39 16.73 -17.19
CA LYS A 100 -5.95 16.62 -18.54
C LYS A 100 -6.68 17.89 -18.95
N GLU A 101 -7.53 18.42 -18.06
CA GLU A 101 -8.27 19.66 -18.28
C GLU A 101 -7.33 20.86 -18.43
N LEU A 102 -6.32 20.99 -17.57
CA LEU A 102 -5.31 22.04 -17.68
C LEU A 102 -4.53 21.96 -18.99
N LYS A 103 -4.16 20.76 -19.45
CA LYS A 103 -3.46 20.59 -20.72
C LYS A 103 -4.32 21.04 -21.91
N THR A 104 -5.61 20.71 -21.90
CA THR A 104 -6.56 21.15 -22.95
C THR A 104 -6.74 22.67 -22.93
N VAL A 105 -6.79 23.31 -21.76
CA VAL A 105 -6.84 24.78 -21.66
C VAL A 105 -5.55 25.41 -22.19
N LEU A 106 -4.38 24.84 -21.86
CA LEU A 106 -3.07 25.34 -22.30
C LEU A 106 -2.86 25.19 -23.82
N GLU A 107 -3.35 24.11 -24.44
CA GLU A 107 -3.29 23.90 -25.90
C GLU A 107 -4.16 24.89 -26.68
N GLY A 108 -5.11 25.57 -26.01
CA GLY A 108 -5.97 26.61 -26.58
C GLY A 108 -5.50 28.05 -26.34
N ILE A 109 -4.41 28.27 -25.59
CA ILE A 109 -3.83 29.60 -25.38
C ILE A 109 -2.96 29.94 -26.58
N ASP A 110 -3.44 30.90 -27.38
CA ASP A 110 -2.76 31.37 -28.58
C ASP A 110 -1.44 32.09 -28.25
N SER A 111 -0.52 32.00 -29.20
CA SER A 111 0.92 32.28 -29.14
C SER A 111 1.39 33.73 -28.87
N ASP A 112 0.67 34.53 -28.07
CA ASP A 112 1.08 35.91 -27.82
C ASP A 112 2.23 36.00 -26.79
N ASN A 113 3.32 36.58 -27.26
CA ASN A 113 4.68 36.12 -27.01
C ASN A 113 5.37 36.90 -25.86
N SER A 114 4.89 36.74 -24.62
CA SER A 114 5.63 37.23 -23.43
C SER A 114 6.36 36.10 -22.70
N LEU A 115 7.66 36.30 -22.41
CA LEU A 115 8.53 35.33 -21.73
C LEU A 115 7.97 34.86 -20.38
N SER A 116 7.26 35.72 -19.64
CA SER A 116 6.68 35.38 -18.34
C SER A 116 5.51 34.38 -18.43
N SER A 117 4.74 34.41 -19.51
CA SER A 117 3.62 33.48 -19.72
C SER A 117 4.12 32.08 -20.06
N LYS A 118 5.22 31.97 -20.82
CA LYS A 118 5.86 30.68 -21.15
C LYS A 118 6.54 30.03 -19.95
N GLU A 119 7.20 30.81 -19.10
CA GLU A 119 7.82 30.32 -17.86
C GLU A 119 6.75 29.87 -16.84
N ALA A 120 5.70 30.67 -16.64
CA ALA A 120 4.59 30.28 -15.75
C ALA A 120 3.91 28.98 -16.22
N VAL A 121 3.72 28.81 -17.53
CA VAL A 121 3.19 27.58 -18.12
C VAL A 121 4.17 26.41 -17.97
N SER A 122 5.47 26.62 -18.20
CA SER A 122 6.50 25.59 -18.00
C SER A 122 6.58 25.14 -16.55
N THR A 123 6.59 26.07 -15.60
CA THR A 123 6.60 25.78 -14.16
C THR A 123 5.30 25.10 -13.72
N ALA A 124 4.14 25.50 -14.26
CA ALA A 124 2.88 24.81 -14.01
C ALA A 124 2.92 23.37 -14.56
N ILE A 125 3.44 23.15 -15.78
CA ILE A 125 3.63 21.80 -16.35
C ILE A 125 4.60 20.97 -15.52
N GLU A 126 5.66 21.56 -14.98
CA GLU A 126 6.66 20.88 -14.15
C GLU A 126 6.11 20.52 -12.77
N ILE A 127 5.36 21.43 -12.12
CA ILE A 127 4.67 21.19 -10.85
C ILE A 127 3.57 20.13 -11.02
N LEU A 128 2.75 20.23 -12.06
CA LEU A 128 1.71 19.25 -12.39
C LEU A 128 2.32 17.90 -12.80
N GLY A 129 3.45 17.92 -13.51
CA GLY A 129 4.26 16.75 -13.83
C GLY A 129 4.73 16.03 -12.56
N ASN A 130 5.25 16.79 -11.59
CA ASN A 130 5.71 16.27 -10.30
C ASN A 130 4.56 15.72 -9.43
N LEU A 131 3.38 16.35 -9.44
CA LEU A 131 2.17 15.83 -8.79
C LEU A 131 1.64 14.55 -9.48
N SER A 132 1.72 14.48 -10.81
CA SER A 132 1.34 13.27 -11.57
C SER A 132 2.37 12.12 -11.47
N LEU A 133 3.61 12.43 -11.06
CA LEU A 133 4.69 11.47 -10.87
C LEU A 133 4.45 10.60 -9.63
N GLU A 134 3.93 11.14 -8.53
CA GLU A 134 3.56 10.37 -7.32
C GLU A 134 2.55 9.23 -7.63
N LEU A 135 1.78 9.44 -8.68
CA LEU A 135 0.63 8.70 -9.16
C LEU A 135 1.00 7.55 -10.10
N ARG A 136 1.93 7.83 -11.02
CA ARG A 136 2.68 6.83 -11.77
C ARG A 136 3.42 5.90 -10.81
N THR A 137 3.89 6.43 -9.69
CA THR A 137 4.79 5.64 -8.85
C THR A 137 4.17 4.38 -8.26
N ALA A 138 2.89 4.28 -7.87
CA ALA A 138 2.39 3.05 -7.23
C ALA A 138 2.39 1.85 -8.19
N PHE A 139 1.67 1.95 -9.31
CA PHE A 139 1.60 0.89 -10.33
C PHE A 139 2.91 0.75 -11.12
N GLU A 140 3.70 1.82 -11.32
CA GLU A 140 5.04 1.68 -11.90
C GLU A 140 6.02 1.03 -10.91
N LYS A 141 5.93 1.33 -9.60
CA LYS A 141 6.72 0.63 -8.58
C LYS A 141 6.30 -0.83 -8.51
N GLU A 142 5.01 -1.13 -8.53
CA GLU A 142 4.51 -2.51 -8.64
C GLU A 142 5.04 -3.18 -9.91
N SER A 143 4.94 -2.53 -11.07
CA SER A 143 5.44 -3.05 -12.34
C SER A 143 6.96 -3.27 -12.33
N LYS A 144 7.72 -2.37 -11.70
CA LYS A 144 9.19 -2.50 -11.53
C LYS A 144 9.54 -3.64 -10.58
N ILE A 145 8.87 -3.72 -9.43
CA ILE A 145 9.01 -4.80 -8.45
C ILE A 145 8.69 -6.15 -9.11
N SER A 146 7.57 -6.22 -9.83
CA SER A 146 7.11 -7.40 -10.57
C SER A 146 8.11 -7.82 -11.64
N SER A 147 8.51 -6.89 -12.53
CA SER A 147 9.50 -7.16 -13.58
C SER A 147 10.83 -7.71 -13.04
N TRP A 148 11.29 -7.18 -11.91
CA TRP A 148 12.49 -7.68 -11.25
C TRP A 148 12.32 -9.08 -10.67
N ILE A 149 11.22 -9.38 -9.96
CA ILE A 149 10.96 -10.71 -9.40
C ILE A 149 10.91 -11.77 -10.50
N PHE A 150 10.24 -11.49 -11.62
CA PHE A 150 10.09 -12.45 -12.72
C PHE A 150 11.43 -12.85 -13.36
N GLN A 151 12.49 -12.07 -13.17
CA GLN A 151 13.83 -12.39 -13.64
C GLN A 151 14.61 -13.30 -12.68
N THR A 152 14.12 -13.51 -11.45
CA THR A 152 14.80 -14.32 -10.43
C THR A 152 14.79 -15.81 -10.75
N GLU A 153 15.76 -16.54 -10.20
CA GLU A 153 15.79 -18.01 -10.30
C GLU A 153 14.59 -18.64 -9.59
N ASP A 154 14.13 -18.04 -8.49
CA ASP A 154 12.97 -18.51 -7.72
C ASP A 154 11.66 -18.43 -8.54
N ALA A 155 11.52 -17.42 -9.40
CA ALA A 155 10.39 -17.31 -10.32
C ALA A 155 10.33 -18.42 -11.38
N LYS A 156 11.47 -19.05 -11.70
CA LYS A 156 11.53 -20.25 -12.56
C LYS A 156 11.34 -21.53 -11.75
N GLU A 157 11.93 -21.59 -10.56
CA GLU A 157 11.88 -22.75 -9.67
C GLU A 157 10.46 -23.03 -9.15
N GLY A 158 9.69 -22.00 -8.78
CA GLY A 158 8.34 -22.17 -8.22
C GLY A 158 7.39 -22.96 -9.15
N PRO A 159 7.16 -22.51 -10.40
CA PRO A 159 6.35 -23.25 -11.37
C PRO A 159 6.90 -24.66 -11.67
N LYS A 160 8.23 -24.81 -11.73
CA LYS A 160 8.88 -26.11 -11.97
C LYS A 160 8.62 -27.09 -10.83
N ALA A 161 8.86 -26.69 -9.58
CA ALA A 161 8.62 -27.51 -8.40
C ALA A 161 7.14 -27.90 -8.27
N PHE A 162 6.23 -26.99 -8.61
CA PHE A 162 4.79 -27.26 -8.68
C PHE A 162 4.45 -28.34 -9.73
N ALA A 163 4.96 -28.20 -10.95
CA ALA A 163 4.76 -29.18 -12.03
C ALA A 163 5.35 -30.57 -11.67
N GLU A 164 6.50 -30.59 -11.00
CA GLU A 164 7.21 -31.79 -10.55
C GLU A 164 6.66 -32.37 -9.23
N LYS A 165 5.66 -31.74 -8.61
CA LYS A 165 5.07 -32.13 -7.31
C LYS A 165 6.08 -32.33 -6.19
N ARG A 166 7.13 -31.49 -6.16
CA ARG A 166 8.16 -31.52 -5.11
C ARG A 166 8.22 -30.18 -4.36
N PRO A 167 8.81 -30.14 -3.16
CA PRO A 167 9.08 -28.88 -2.48
C PRO A 167 10.01 -27.98 -3.33
N PRO A 168 9.75 -26.66 -3.38
CA PRO A 168 10.63 -25.71 -4.06
C PRO A 168 11.92 -25.50 -3.26
N VAL A 169 13.02 -25.25 -3.96
CA VAL A 169 14.31 -24.89 -3.37
C VAL A 169 14.63 -23.44 -3.71
N TRP A 170 14.30 -22.53 -2.80
CA TRP A 170 14.56 -21.10 -2.97
C TRP A 170 16.05 -20.78 -2.84
N LYS A 171 16.58 -20.00 -3.78
CA LYS A 171 17.98 -19.57 -3.77
C LYS A 171 18.17 -18.17 -3.20
N SER A 172 17.15 -17.33 -3.27
CA SER A 172 17.22 -15.96 -2.76
C SER A 172 17.16 -15.93 -1.22
N LYS A 173 17.76 -14.91 -0.61
CA LYS A 173 17.76 -14.70 0.85
C LYS A 173 16.93 -13.47 1.23
#